data_AF-A0A0C3DF50-F1
#
_entry.id   AF-A0A0C3DF50-F1
#
_cell.length_a   1.000
_cell.length_b   1.000
_cell.length_c   1.000
_cell.angle_alpha   90.00
_cell.angle_beta   90.00
_cell.angle_gamma   90.00
#
_symmetry.space_group_name_H-M   'P 1'
#
loop_
_entity.id
_entity.type
_entity.pdbx_description
1 polymer ?
#
loop_
_entity_poly.entity_id
_entity_poly.type
_entity_poly.pdbx_seq_one_letter_code
_entity_poly.pdbx_strand_id
1 'polypeptide(L)'
;VVHDPTHDLESFFYVLVGICVLLDGPYKPKCDNDLAQCFDKYFNTFEPSMLKTITIQSDITWKPFILQHISDYFKPVINLLTHLRNAIIVPLSADNHGDVSRKTPFTHDMFIAAIIQTLSELGPDAWIPV
;
A
#
# COMPACT_ATOMS: atom_id res chain seq x y z
N VAL A 1 -11.81 -0.92 24.19
CA VAL A 1 -11.12 -0.36 23.00
C VAL A 1 -12.20 -0.08 21.97
N VAL A 2 -12.36 1.16 21.53
CA VAL A 2 -13.26 1.47 20.41
C VAL A 2 -12.47 1.20 19.14
N HIS A 3 -12.90 0.22 18.35
CA HIS A 3 -12.30 -0.07 17.06
C HIS A 3 -12.78 0.98 16.04
N ASP A 4 -11.86 1.78 15.51
CA ASP A 4 -12.13 2.62 14.34
C ASP A 4 -11.98 1.73 13.09
N PRO A 5 -13.04 1.57 12.26
CA PRO A 5 -12.97 0.80 11.02
C PRO A 5 -11.83 1.23 10.08
N THR A 6 -11.37 2.47 10.20
CA THR A 6 -10.22 3.01 9.46
C THR A 6 -8.93 2.25 9.79
N HIS A 7 -8.73 1.86 11.05
CA HIS A 7 -7.54 1.11 11.46
C HIS A 7 -7.51 -0.31 10.88
N ASP A 8 -8.67 -0.92 10.69
CA ASP A 8 -8.79 -2.23 10.06
C ASP A 8 -8.41 -2.14 8.57
N LEU A 9 -8.93 -1.13 7.87
CA LEU A 9 -8.58 -0.83 6.47
C LEU A 9 -7.09 -0.52 6.29
N GLU A 10 -6.51 0.30 7.16
CA GLU A 10 -5.07 0.56 7.21
C GLU A 10 -4.29 -0.73 7.36
N SER A 11 -4.68 -1.59 8.30
CA SER A 11 -4.03 -2.87 8.57
C SER A 11 -4.09 -3.81 7.36
N PHE A 12 -5.24 -3.93 6.70
CA PHE A 12 -5.38 -4.73 5.48
C PHE A 12 -4.53 -4.17 4.34
N PHE A 13 -4.48 -2.85 4.18
CA PHE A 13 -3.62 -2.20 3.21
C PHE A 13 -2.12 -2.51 3.46
N TYR A 14 -1.64 -2.36 4.70
CA TYR A 14 -0.25 -2.67 5.04
C TYR A 14 0.10 -4.13 4.80
N VAL A 15 -0.80 -5.07 5.11
CA VAL A 15 -0.59 -6.50 4.82
C VAL A 15 -0.47 -6.73 3.32
N LEU A 16 -1.34 -6.12 2.51
CA LEU A 16 -1.31 -6.28 1.06
C LEU A 16 -0.01 -5.71 0.46
N VAL A 17 0.40 -4.51 0.87
CA VAL A 17 1.69 -3.93 0.47
C VAL A 17 2.84 -4.82 0.91
N GLY A 18 2.80 -5.31 2.15
CA GLY A 18 3.82 -6.20 2.71
C GLY A 18 4.00 -7.45 1.85
N ILE A 19 2.93 -8.10 1.41
CA ILE A 19 3.00 -9.26 0.51
C ILE A 19 3.71 -8.90 -0.80
N CYS A 20 3.31 -7.80 -1.45
CA CYS A 20 3.87 -7.37 -2.73
C CYS A 20 5.35 -6.92 -2.64
N VAL A 21 5.77 -6.47 -1.46
CA VAL A 21 7.13 -6.02 -1.19
C VAL A 21 8.03 -7.17 -0.74
N LEU A 22 7.52 -8.11 0.05
CA LEU A 22 8.30 -9.20 0.62
C LEU A 22 8.52 -10.38 -0.32
N LEU A 23 7.65 -10.54 -1.32
CA LEU A 23 7.66 -11.69 -2.22
C LEU A 23 8.02 -11.29 -3.65
N ASP A 24 8.70 -12.20 -4.34
CA ASP A 24 8.86 -12.18 -5.81
C ASP A 24 7.81 -13.01 -6.54
N GLY A 25 6.93 -13.67 -5.80
CA GLY A 25 5.85 -14.49 -6.33
C GLY A 25 5.28 -15.42 -5.26
N PRO A 26 4.35 -16.31 -5.63
CA PRO A 26 3.73 -17.26 -4.69
C PRO A 26 4.81 -18.12 -4.04
N TYR A 27 4.86 -18.11 -2.71
CA TYR A 27 5.82 -18.87 -1.91
C TYR A 27 7.30 -18.57 -2.21
N LYS A 28 7.59 -17.41 -2.81
CA LYS A 28 8.96 -17.00 -3.16
C LYS A 28 9.32 -15.69 -2.44
N PRO A 29 9.91 -15.75 -1.25
CA PRO A 29 10.45 -14.56 -0.59
C PRO A 29 11.56 -13.92 -1.43
N LYS A 30 11.69 -12.60 -1.30
CA LYS A 30 12.87 -11.89 -1.80
C LYS A 30 14.14 -12.35 -1.09
N CYS A 31 15.28 -12.19 -1.75
CA CYS A 31 16.56 -12.49 -1.13
C CYS A 31 16.92 -11.45 -0.05
N ASP A 32 17.77 -11.84 0.91
CA ASP A 32 18.14 -11.00 2.05
C ASP A 32 18.72 -9.63 1.64
N ASN A 33 19.47 -9.57 0.53
CA ASN A 33 20.02 -8.31 0.02
C ASN A 33 18.93 -7.35 -0.47
N ASP A 34 17.90 -7.87 -1.14
CA ASP A 34 16.78 -7.06 -1.65
C ASP A 34 15.87 -6.62 -0.50
N LEU A 35 15.65 -7.51 0.47
CA LEU A 35 14.94 -7.20 1.70
C LEU A 35 15.68 -6.15 2.52
N ALA A 36 17.00 -6.26 2.66
CA ALA A 36 17.82 -5.28 3.35
C ALA A 36 17.74 -3.91 2.66
N GLN A 37 17.79 -3.82 1.33
CA GLN A 37 17.57 -2.55 0.63
C GLN A 37 16.16 -1.98 0.90
N CYS A 38 15.16 -2.86 0.95
CA CYS A 38 13.78 -2.50 1.24
C CYS A 38 13.49 -2.22 2.72
N PHE A 39 14.38 -2.56 3.66
CA PHE A 39 14.10 -2.39 5.09
C PHE A 39 15.17 -1.57 5.82
N ASP A 40 16.45 -1.69 5.50
CA ASP A 40 17.51 -0.85 6.10
C ASP A 40 17.26 0.64 5.83
N LYS A 41 16.79 0.99 4.63
CA LYS A 41 16.44 2.39 4.32
C LYS A 41 15.30 2.92 5.18
N TYR A 42 14.51 2.03 5.77
CA TYR A 42 13.29 2.35 6.49
C TYR A 42 13.53 2.23 7.99
N PHE A 43 13.79 1.03 8.48
CA PHE A 43 13.88 0.68 9.89
C PHE A 43 15.09 1.30 10.62
N ASN A 44 16.19 1.59 9.92
CA ASN A 44 17.37 2.19 10.55
C ASN A 44 17.33 3.73 10.59
N THR A 45 16.38 4.36 9.88
CA THR A 45 16.40 5.83 9.69
C THR A 45 15.30 6.55 10.49
N PHE A 46 14.19 5.88 10.79
CA PHE A 46 13.08 6.47 11.56
C PHE A 46 12.50 5.49 12.57
N GLU A 47 11.93 6.02 13.66
CA GLU A 47 11.13 5.19 14.57
C GLU A 47 9.96 4.51 13.83
N PRO A 48 9.60 3.25 14.16
CA PRO A 48 8.54 2.50 13.48
C PRO A 48 7.18 3.22 13.42
N SER A 49 6.89 4.07 14.41
CA SER A 49 5.70 4.92 14.50
C SER A 49 5.72 6.07 13.48
N MET A 50 6.87 6.69 13.26
CA MET A 50 7.08 7.74 12.25
C MET A 50 7.14 7.17 10.83
N LEU A 51 7.62 5.94 10.69
CA LEU A 51 7.72 5.24 9.42
C LEU A 51 6.35 4.97 8.77
N LYS A 52 5.35 4.58 9.58
CA LYS A 52 3.96 4.43 9.13
C LYS A 52 3.42 5.73 8.51
N THR A 53 3.69 6.86 9.16
CA THR A 53 3.22 8.19 8.76
C THR A 53 3.96 8.70 7.52
N ILE A 54 5.29 8.66 7.52
CA ILE A 54 6.12 9.32 6.49
C ILE A 54 6.19 8.51 5.18
N THR A 55 6.25 7.18 5.26
CA THR A 55 6.55 6.36 4.09
C THR A 55 5.34 6.14 3.17
N ILE A 56 4.13 6.17 3.72
CA ILE A 56 2.91 5.85 2.98
C ILE A 56 1.99 7.06 2.81
N GLN A 57 2.03 8.10 3.67
CA GLN A 57 1.19 9.29 3.44
C GLN A 57 1.77 10.28 2.41
N SER A 58 3.09 10.27 2.15
CA SER A 58 3.71 11.20 1.20
C SER A 58 3.89 10.59 -0.19
N ASP A 59 3.48 11.33 -1.24
CA ASP A 59 3.68 10.90 -2.64
C ASP A 59 5.16 10.84 -3.01
N ILE A 60 5.98 11.64 -2.34
CA ILE A 60 7.44 11.71 -2.51
C ILE A 60 8.09 10.40 -2.04
N THR A 61 7.46 9.69 -1.10
CA THR A 61 7.99 8.44 -0.54
C THR A 61 7.36 7.20 -1.18
N TRP A 62 6.10 7.25 -1.62
CA TRP A 62 5.39 6.07 -2.17
C TRP A 62 6.08 5.42 -3.37
N LYS A 63 6.38 6.22 -4.40
CA LYS A 63 6.99 5.71 -5.65
C LYS A 63 8.43 5.21 -5.47
N PRO A 64 9.38 6.05 -5.00
CA PRO A 64 10.78 5.67 -4.95
C PRO A 64 11.13 4.80 -3.75
N PHE A 65 10.22 4.56 -2.83
CA PHE A 65 10.47 3.68 -1.71
C PHE A 65 9.62 2.43 -1.85
N ILE A 66 8.29 2.49 -1.91
CA ILE A 66 7.49 1.25 -1.95
C ILE A 66 7.42 0.63 -3.35
N LEU A 67 6.98 1.38 -4.36
CA LEU A 67 6.69 0.79 -5.67
C LEU A 67 7.93 0.22 -6.38
N GLN A 68 9.11 0.80 -6.16
CA GLN A 68 10.36 0.31 -6.76
C GLN A 68 10.80 -1.08 -6.27
N HIS A 69 10.32 -1.50 -5.10
CA HIS A 69 10.68 -2.80 -4.53
C HIS A 69 9.63 -3.88 -4.83
N ILE A 70 8.50 -3.51 -5.43
CA ILE A 70 7.49 -4.48 -5.86
C ILE A 70 8.07 -5.30 -7.02
N SER A 71 8.01 -6.62 -6.89
CA SER A 71 8.49 -7.54 -7.91
C SER A 71 7.67 -7.45 -9.20
N ASP A 72 8.27 -7.82 -10.33
CA ASP A 72 7.62 -7.82 -11.64
C ASP A 72 6.34 -8.67 -11.65
N TYR A 73 6.32 -9.74 -10.87
CA TYR A 73 5.14 -10.59 -10.67
C TYR A 73 3.91 -9.79 -10.17
N PHE A 74 4.11 -8.81 -9.30
CA PHE A 74 3.04 -8.02 -8.69
C PHE A 74 2.77 -6.69 -9.40
N LYS A 75 3.42 -6.41 -10.55
CA LYS A 75 3.13 -5.22 -11.36
C LYS A 75 1.64 -5.00 -11.65
N PRO A 76 0.82 -6.02 -11.97
CA PRO A 76 -0.59 -5.81 -12.31
C PRO A 76 -1.41 -5.15 -11.21
N VAL A 77 -1.00 -5.30 -9.94
CA VAL A 77 -1.75 -4.76 -8.78
C VAL A 77 -1.24 -3.40 -8.29
N ILE A 78 -0.20 -2.82 -8.91
CA ILE A 78 0.36 -1.51 -8.50
C ILE A 78 -0.70 -0.39 -8.52
N ASN A 79 -1.58 -0.40 -9.53
CA ASN A 79 -2.65 0.59 -9.65
C ASN A 79 -3.65 0.48 -8.51
N LEU A 80 -4.00 -0.76 -8.12
CA LEU A 80 -4.86 -1.04 -6.96
C LEU A 80 -4.20 -0.54 -5.67
N LEU A 81 -2.92 -0.85 -5.43
CA LEU A 81 -2.20 -0.38 -4.25
C LEU A 81 -2.19 1.15 -4.16
N THR A 82 -1.97 1.82 -5.28
CA THR A 82 -1.98 3.30 -5.33
C THR A 82 -3.37 3.86 -5.07
N HIS A 83 -4.42 3.25 -5.61
CA HIS A 83 -5.80 3.63 -5.35
C HIS A 83 -6.17 3.48 -3.86
N LEU A 84 -5.89 2.31 -3.28
CA LEU A 84 -6.18 2.02 -1.87
C LEU A 84 -5.41 2.96 -0.94
N ARG A 85 -4.13 3.24 -1.23
CA ARG A 85 -3.34 4.23 -0.49
C ARG A 85 -4.03 5.59 -0.47
N ASN A 86 -4.46 6.08 -1.63
CA ASN A 86 -5.06 7.41 -1.75
C ASN A 86 -6.42 7.49 -1.02
N ALA A 87 -7.12 6.36 -0.93
CA ALA A 87 -8.43 6.30 -0.30
C ALA A 87 -8.38 6.06 1.22
N ILE A 88 -7.38 5.30 1.71
CA ILE A 88 -7.28 4.87 3.11
C ILE A 88 -6.28 5.75 3.88
N ILE A 89 -5.13 6.05 3.28
CA ILE A 89 -3.97 6.62 3.99
C ILE A 89 -3.83 8.13 3.79
N VAL A 90 -4.18 8.63 2.60
CA VAL A 90 -3.99 10.04 2.22
C VAL A 90 -5.05 11.03 2.74
N PRO A 91 -6.27 10.69 3.23
CA PRO A 91 -7.29 11.72 3.46
C PRO A 91 -7.00 12.62 4.68
N LEU A 92 -6.19 13.66 4.42
CA LEU A 92 -6.23 14.98 5.03
C LEU A 92 -6.32 15.99 3.89
N SER A 93 -7.53 16.33 3.46
CA SER A 93 -7.75 17.58 2.73
C SER A 93 -8.07 18.66 3.75
N ALA A 94 -7.11 19.55 4.01
CA ALA A 94 -7.45 20.84 4.58
C ALA A 94 -8.19 21.61 3.49
N ASP A 95 -9.43 22.01 3.75
CA ASP A 95 -10.05 23.02 2.92
C ASP A 95 -9.37 24.38 3.14
N ASN A 96 -9.70 25.40 2.33
CA ASN A 96 -9.13 26.74 2.45
C ASN A 96 -9.42 27.42 3.82
N HIS A 97 -10.20 26.78 4.70
CA HIS A 97 -10.55 27.24 6.03
C HIS A 97 -9.88 26.43 7.16
N GLY A 98 -9.08 25.41 6.83
CA GLY A 98 -8.41 24.54 7.80
C GLY A 98 -9.32 23.49 8.44
N ASP A 99 -10.53 23.29 7.91
CA ASP A 99 -11.45 22.25 8.34
C ASP A 99 -11.15 20.94 7.59
N VAL A 100 -11.05 19.85 8.35
CA VAL A 100 -10.70 18.53 7.82
C VAL A 100 -12.00 17.80 7.53
N SER A 101 -12.58 18.02 6.35
CA SER A 101 -13.73 17.23 5.92
C SER A 101 -13.26 15.91 5.31
N ARG A 102 -13.72 14.78 5.86
CA ARG A 102 -13.56 13.48 5.21
C ARG A 102 -14.44 13.48 3.95
N LYS A 103 -13.82 13.38 2.76
CA LYS A 103 -14.49 12.81 1.59
C LYS A 103 -15.17 11.49 2.01
N THR A 104 -16.26 11.14 1.33
CA THR A 104 -17.07 9.92 1.56
C THR A 104 -16.23 8.80 2.20
N PRO A 105 -16.58 8.33 3.40
CA PRO A 105 -15.72 7.43 4.15
C PRO A 105 -15.48 6.17 3.32
N PHE A 106 -14.20 5.82 3.11
CA PHE A 106 -13.83 4.58 2.45
C PHE A 106 -14.22 3.42 3.36
N THR A 107 -15.02 2.47 2.85
CA THR A 107 -15.55 1.35 3.64
C THR A 107 -14.89 0.04 3.27
N HIS A 108 -15.10 -0.98 4.10
CA HIS A 108 -14.71 -2.37 3.80
C HIS A 108 -15.30 -2.89 2.49
N ASP A 109 -16.56 -2.55 2.19
CA ASP A 109 -17.19 -2.95 0.92
C ASP A 109 -16.49 -2.31 -0.28
N MET A 110 -16.08 -1.04 -0.16
CA MET A 110 -15.30 -0.36 -1.20
C MET A 110 -13.92 -0.99 -1.38
N PHE A 111 -13.27 -1.38 -0.28
CA PHE A 111 -11.99 -2.10 -0.31
C PHE A 111 -12.12 -3.42 -1.07
N ILE A 112 -13.12 -4.24 -0.71
CA ILE A 112 -13.39 -5.53 -1.33
C ILE A 112 -13.74 -5.37 -2.81
N ALA A 113 -14.62 -4.41 -3.14
CA ALA A 113 -15.01 -4.13 -4.51
C ALA A 113 -13.81 -3.73 -5.38
N ALA A 114 -12.90 -2.88 -4.87
CA ALA A 114 -11.70 -2.49 -5.59
C ALA A 114 -10.78 -3.68 -5.89
N ILE A 115 -10.61 -4.60 -4.94
CA ILE A 115 -9.84 -5.83 -5.14
C ILE A 115 -10.51 -6.71 -6.20
N ILE A 116 -11.80 -7.01 -6.04
CA ILE A 116 -12.54 -7.88 -6.96
C ILE A 116 -12.49 -7.32 -8.37
N GLN A 117 -12.75 -6.02 -8.53
CA GLN A 117 -12.71 -5.37 -9.83
C GLN A 117 -11.32 -5.52 -10.48
N THR A 118 -10.27 -5.14 -9.76
CA THR A 118 -8.89 -5.25 -10.27
C THR A 118 -8.57 -6.67 -10.72
N LEU A 119 -8.84 -7.66 -9.87
CA LEU A 119 -8.50 -9.06 -10.16
C LEU A 119 -9.34 -9.65 -11.29
N SER A 120 -10.59 -9.18 -11.46
CA SER A 120 -11.47 -9.65 -12.54
C SER A 120 -11.06 -9.11 -13.92
N GLU A 121 -10.35 -7.98 -13.95
CA GLU A 121 -9.82 -7.39 -15.18
C GLU A 121 -8.49 -8.01 -15.62
N LEU A 122 -7.83 -8.78 -14.75
CA LEU A 122 -6.57 -9.44 -15.07
C LEU A 122 -6.79 -10.69 -15.93
N GLY A 123 -6.16 -10.71 -17.11
CA GLY A 123 -6.10 -11.90 -17.96
C GLY A 123 -5.22 -13.01 -17.35
N PRO A 124 -5.27 -14.23 -17.92
CA PRO A 124 -4.50 -15.39 -17.43
C PRO A 124 -2.98 -15.14 -17.44
N ASP A 125 -2.50 -14.30 -18.35
CA ASP A 125 -1.08 -13.99 -18.52
C ASP A 125 -0.61 -12.80 -17.68
N ALA A 126 -1.49 -12.17 -16.90
CA ALA A 126 -1.16 -10.95 -16.15
C ALA A 126 -0.01 -11.17 -15.15
N TRP A 127 0.15 -12.39 -14.64
CA TRP A 127 1.13 -12.74 -13.63
C TRP A 127 2.46 -13.25 -14.19
N ILE A 128 2.61 -13.27 -15.53
CA ILE A 128 3.86 -13.66 -16.18
C ILE A 128 4.82 -12.45 -16.10
N PRO A 129 5.97 -12.57 -15.41
CA PRO A 129 6.95 -11.50 -15.37
C PRO A 129 7.43 -11.15 -16.79
N VAL A 130 7.42 -9.87 -17.15
CA VAL A 130 7.94 -9.34 -18.42
C VAL A 130 9.42 -9.04 -18.32
#